data_AF-A0A2D8P4U2-F1
#
_entry.id   AF-A0A2D8P4U2-F1
#
_cell.length_a   1.000
_cell.length_b   1.000
_cell.length_c   1.000
_cell.angle_alpha   90.00
_cell.angle_beta   90.00
_cell.angle_gamma   90.00
#
_symmetry.space_group_name_H-M   'P 1'
#
loop_
_entity.id
_entity.type
_entity.pdbx_description
1 polymer ?
#
loop_
_entity_poly.entity_id
_entity_poly.type
_entity_poly.pdbx_seq_one_letter_code
_entity_poly.pdbx_strand_id
1 'polypeptide(L)'
;MTDKKMGRPKKYTEAQVVEAIGIVEGAGKEPTGDNVKEAMCKELGVSQGVNLQSLSSEVERLLADREREIRERRISALPPASISAANRISEVVNNAVLEHLGAQHEQLRAMNGKKLADARTDINTQREQMRALQSCIDEKDACIADLEIEIERLQIQLDATEKEASSLKGKVAQMNQESDLQAKVFNMLQDALARTGQVKQS
;
A
#
# COMPACT_ATOMS: atom_id res chain seq x y z
N MET A 1 -32.54 16.35 36.02
CA MET A 1 -33.93 16.75 35.73
C MET A 1 -33.87 17.72 34.55
N THR A 2 -34.10 17.24 33.34
CA THR A 2 -33.97 18.06 32.12
C THR A 2 -35.35 18.52 31.67
N ASP A 3 -35.69 19.75 32.05
CA ASP A 3 -36.88 20.47 31.61
C ASP A 3 -36.89 20.61 30.09
N LYS A 4 -37.80 19.89 29.44
CA LYS A 4 -38.10 20.06 28.01
C LYS A 4 -38.82 21.39 27.84
N LYS A 5 -38.20 22.31 27.10
CA LYS A 5 -38.78 23.58 26.63
C LYS A 5 -40.21 23.35 26.10
N MET A 6 -41.20 23.76 26.88
CA MET A 6 -42.61 23.72 26.46
C MET A 6 -42.85 24.77 25.38
N GLY A 7 -42.98 24.33 24.14
CA GLY A 7 -43.60 25.12 23.08
C GLY A 7 -45.07 25.42 23.41
N ARG A 8 -45.63 26.45 22.77
CA ARG A 8 -47.04 26.86 22.88
C ARG A 8 -47.95 25.61 22.79
N PRO A 9 -48.91 25.40 23.70
CA PRO A 9 -49.76 24.21 23.72
C PRO A 9 -50.42 24.00 22.36
N LYS A 10 -50.42 22.75 21.88
CA LYS A 10 -51.17 22.37 20.66
C LYS A 10 -52.65 22.73 20.89
N LYS A 11 -53.28 23.36 19.89
CA LYS A 11 -54.69 23.76 19.95
C LYS A 11 -55.67 22.60 19.71
N TYR A 12 -55.15 21.38 19.67
CA TYR A 12 -55.88 20.15 19.44
C TYR A 12 -55.31 19.06 20.35
N THR A 13 -56.16 18.08 20.68
CA THR A 13 -55.79 16.87 21.41
C THR A 13 -55.65 15.69 20.45
N GLU A 14 -54.87 14.69 20.84
CA GLU A 14 -54.70 13.45 20.07
C GLU A 14 -56.05 12.75 19.80
N ALA A 15 -56.96 12.74 20.79
CA ALA A 15 -58.31 12.21 20.64
C ALA A 15 -59.11 12.91 19.54
N GLN A 16 -59.01 14.24 19.42
CA GLN A 16 -59.66 15.00 18.35
C GLN A 16 -59.05 14.73 16.97
N VAL A 17 -57.76 14.41 16.90
CA VAL A 17 -57.11 14.01 15.63
C VAL A 17 -57.59 12.62 15.22
N VAL A 18 -57.66 11.67 16.16
CA VAL A 18 -58.19 10.31 15.91
C VAL A 18 -59.65 10.36 15.48
N GLU A 19 -60.49 11.15 16.14
CA GLU A 19 -61.90 11.32 15.80
C GLU A 19 -62.06 11.93 14.41
N ALA A 20 -61.29 12.96 14.09
CA ALA A 20 -61.30 13.56 12.75
C ALA A 20 -60.77 12.64 11.66
N ILE A 21 -59.74 11.82 11.93
CA ILE A 21 -59.31 10.75 11.01
C ILE A 21 -60.49 9.81 10.70
N GLY A 22 -61.23 9.39 11.73
CA GLY A 22 -62.42 8.54 11.55
C GLY A 22 -63.54 9.20 10.73
N ILE A 23 -63.78 10.49 10.92
CA ILE A 23 -64.74 11.27 10.12
C ILE A 23 -64.32 11.34 8.65
N VAL A 24 -63.03 11.61 8.39
CA VAL A 24 -62.48 11.70 7.03
C VAL A 24 -62.57 10.35 6.31
N GLU A 25 -62.21 9.26 6.99
CA GLU A 25 -62.33 7.90 6.46
C GLU A 25 -63.78 7.50 6.23
N GLY A 26 -64.70 7.86 7.13
CA GLY A 26 -66.14 7.60 6.98
C GLY A 26 -66.76 8.34 5.79
N ALA A 27 -66.18 9.46 5.39
CA ALA A 27 -66.52 10.19 4.17
C ALA A 27 -65.85 9.62 2.89
N GLY A 28 -65.09 8.53 3.00
CA GLY A 28 -64.37 7.89 1.90
C GLY A 28 -63.16 8.68 1.40
N LYS A 29 -62.66 9.63 2.19
CA LYS A 29 -61.49 10.45 1.86
C LYS A 29 -60.24 9.90 2.55
N GLU A 30 -59.07 10.18 1.99
CA GLU A 30 -57.79 9.84 2.62
C GLU A 30 -57.53 10.78 3.81
N PRO A 31 -57.20 10.25 5.01
CA PRO A 31 -56.93 11.05 6.20
C PRO A 31 -55.58 11.76 6.12
N THR A 32 -55.48 12.76 5.26
CA THR A 32 -54.33 13.67 5.17
C THR A 32 -54.46 14.82 6.17
N GLY A 33 -53.36 15.49 6.51
CA GLY A 33 -53.38 16.62 7.44
C GLY A 33 -54.37 17.73 7.06
N ASP A 34 -54.57 17.99 5.76
CA ASP A 34 -55.54 18.97 5.27
C ASP A 34 -56.99 18.52 5.46
N ASN A 35 -57.31 17.27 5.09
CA ASN A 35 -58.66 16.72 5.24
C ASN A 35 -59.02 16.57 6.73
N VAL A 36 -58.06 16.15 7.55
CA VAL A 36 -58.23 16.06 9.00
C VAL A 36 -58.40 17.44 9.61
N LYS A 37 -57.63 18.45 9.17
CA LYS A 37 -57.81 19.84 9.61
C LYS A 37 -59.21 20.36 9.29
N GLU A 38 -59.70 20.09 8.08
CA GLU A 38 -61.04 20.48 7.63
C GLU A 38 -62.12 19.83 8.51
N ALA A 39 -62.02 18.53 8.75
CA ALA A 39 -62.95 17.78 9.62
C ALA A 39 -62.89 18.28 11.07
N MET A 40 -61.71 18.54 11.63
CA MET A 40 -61.55 19.08 12.98
C MET A 40 -62.17 20.47 13.14
N CYS A 41 -62.08 21.32 12.11
CA CYS A 41 -62.65 22.67 12.15
C CYS A 41 -64.17 22.66 11.98
N LYS A 42 -64.70 21.79 11.11
CA LYS A 42 -66.14 21.73 10.79
C LYS A 42 -66.96 20.95 11.81
N GLU A 43 -66.47 19.79 12.22
CA GLU A 43 -67.25 18.82 13.00
C GLU A 43 -66.87 18.85 14.50
N LEU A 44 -65.61 19.17 14.83
CA LEU A 44 -65.08 19.11 16.21
C LEU A 44 -64.83 20.49 16.85
N GLY A 45 -65.18 21.58 16.17
CA GLY A 45 -65.06 22.94 16.68
C GLY A 45 -63.63 23.41 17.01
N VAL A 46 -62.61 22.76 16.43
CA VAL A 46 -61.20 23.13 16.66
C VAL A 46 -60.86 24.42 15.91
N SER A 47 -60.06 25.31 16.53
CA SER A 47 -59.75 26.62 15.94
C SER A 47 -59.06 26.50 14.56
N GLN A 48 -59.42 27.35 13.60
CA GLN A 48 -58.81 27.35 12.25
C GLN A 48 -57.29 27.60 12.24
N GLY A 49 -56.74 28.19 13.29
CA GLY A 49 -55.32 28.51 13.46
C GLY A 49 -54.44 27.33 13.90
N VAL A 50 -54.78 26.08 13.56
CA VAL A 50 -53.94 24.90 13.75
C VAL A 50 -52.79 24.90 12.73
N ASN A 51 -51.57 24.68 13.22
CA ASN A 51 -50.40 24.49 12.36
C ASN A 51 -50.58 23.19 11.56
N LEU A 52 -50.68 23.34 10.24
CA LEU A 52 -50.92 22.22 9.33
C LEU A 52 -49.77 21.21 9.36
N GLN A 53 -48.52 21.66 9.34
CA GLN A 53 -47.36 20.77 9.34
C GLN A 53 -47.30 19.92 10.62
N SER A 54 -47.53 20.53 11.78
CA SER A 54 -47.57 19.78 13.05
C SER A 54 -48.74 18.80 13.12
N LEU A 55 -49.88 19.13 12.51
CA LEU A 55 -51.05 18.24 12.43
C LEU A 55 -50.81 17.09 11.44
N SER A 56 -50.23 17.36 10.26
CA SER A 56 -49.90 16.32 9.28
C SER A 56 -48.96 15.26 9.86
N SER A 57 -47.89 15.68 10.56
CA SER A 57 -46.99 14.73 11.24
C SER A 57 -47.69 13.94 12.35
N GLU A 58 -48.66 14.54 13.04
CA GLU A 58 -49.46 13.86 14.06
C GLU A 58 -50.40 12.81 13.45
N VAL A 59 -51.04 13.16 12.33
CA VAL A 59 -51.91 12.28 11.57
C VAL A 59 -51.11 11.10 11.01
N GLU A 60 -49.96 11.35 10.39
CA GLU A 60 -49.06 10.29 9.89
C GLU A 60 -48.61 9.34 11.01
N ARG A 61 -48.23 9.89 12.17
CA ARG A 61 -47.85 9.09 13.35
C ARG A 61 -49.00 8.17 13.79
N LEU A 62 -50.21 8.72 13.95
CA LEU A 62 -51.39 7.97 14.39
C LEU A 62 -51.81 6.89 13.39
N LEU A 63 -51.72 7.17 12.09
CA LEU A 63 -51.99 6.18 11.06
C LEU A 63 -50.95 5.05 11.08
N ALA A 64 -49.67 5.37 11.25
CA ALA A 64 -48.60 4.38 11.37
C ALA A 64 -48.75 3.51 12.63
N ASP A 65 -49.13 4.10 13.75
CA ASP A 65 -49.40 3.38 15.00
C ASP A 65 -50.63 2.47 14.85
N ARG A 66 -51.73 2.96 14.24
CA ARG A 66 -52.91 2.14 13.93
C ARG A 66 -52.57 0.98 12.99
N GLU A 67 -51.76 1.20 11.96
CA GLU A 67 -51.34 0.15 11.05
C GLU A 67 -50.50 -0.91 11.77
N ARG A 68 -49.61 -0.49 12.66
CA ARG A 68 -48.83 -1.41 13.52
C ARG A 68 -49.73 -2.24 14.40
N GLU A 69 -50.70 -1.64 15.09
CA GLU A 69 -51.66 -2.37 15.92
C GLU A 69 -52.47 -3.37 15.08
N ILE A 70 -52.95 -2.97 13.90
CA ILE A 70 -53.69 -3.87 13.00
C ILE A 70 -52.79 -5.04 12.58
N ARG A 71 -51.52 -4.78 12.26
CA ARG A 71 -50.55 -5.80 11.88
C ARG A 71 -50.30 -6.78 13.04
N GLU A 72 -50.09 -6.28 14.25
CA GLU A 72 -49.90 -7.11 15.45
C GLU A 72 -51.12 -7.95 15.77
N ARG A 73 -52.33 -7.38 15.65
CA ARG A 73 -53.59 -8.13 15.79
C ARG A 73 -53.71 -9.22 14.74
N ARG A 74 -53.37 -8.94 13.47
CA ARG A 74 -53.36 -9.94 12.39
C ARG A 74 -52.37 -11.07 12.67
N ILE A 75 -51.16 -10.74 13.11
CA ILE A 75 -50.13 -11.73 13.47
C ILE A 75 -50.61 -12.57 14.66
N SER A 76 -51.18 -11.95 15.69
CA SER A 76 -51.69 -12.63 16.88
C SER A 76 -52.92 -13.51 16.58
N ALA A 77 -53.68 -13.17 15.53
CA ALA A 77 -54.81 -13.96 15.06
C ALA A 77 -54.39 -15.15 14.17
N LEU A 78 -53.11 -15.29 13.81
CA LEU A 78 -52.65 -16.44 13.04
C LEU A 78 -52.78 -17.73 13.87
N PRO A 79 -53.20 -18.84 13.27
CA PRO A 79 -53.20 -20.13 13.94
C PRO A 79 -51.79 -20.50 14.45
N PRO A 80 -51.68 -21.14 15.63
CA PRO A 80 -50.39 -21.59 16.16
C PRO A 80 -49.60 -22.47 15.19
N ALA A 81 -50.30 -23.27 14.37
CA ALA A 81 -49.69 -24.09 13.32
C ALA A 81 -48.95 -23.25 12.26
N SER A 82 -49.52 -22.12 11.83
CA SER A 82 -48.91 -21.22 10.84
C SER A 82 -47.68 -20.53 11.42
N ILE A 83 -47.75 -20.08 12.69
CA ILE A 83 -46.61 -19.47 13.39
C ILE A 83 -45.48 -20.49 13.55
N SER A 84 -45.80 -21.73 13.95
CA SER A 84 -44.81 -22.80 14.06
C SER A 84 -44.18 -23.16 12.72
N ALA A 85 -44.96 -23.20 11.63
CA ALA A 85 -44.45 -23.44 10.29
C ALA A 85 -43.49 -22.33 9.84
N ALA A 86 -43.86 -21.06 10.06
CA ALA A 86 -42.99 -19.92 9.74
C ALA A 86 -41.67 -19.97 10.52
N ASN A 87 -41.71 -20.30 11.81
CA ASN A 87 -40.51 -20.44 12.63
C ASN A 87 -39.60 -21.57 12.14
N ARG A 88 -40.18 -22.73 11.77
CA ARG A 88 -39.42 -23.85 11.20
C ARG A 88 -38.77 -23.49 9.87
N ILE A 89 -39.49 -22.79 9.00
CA ILE A 89 -38.93 -22.31 7.72
C ILE A 89 -37.78 -21.34 8.00
N SER A 90 -37.97 -20.40 8.92
CA SER A 90 -36.93 -19.45 9.31
C SER A 90 -35.68 -20.17 9.85
N GLU A 91 -35.87 -21.21 10.66
CA GLU A 91 -34.78 -22.01 11.21
C GLU A 91 -34.02 -22.76 10.10
N VAL A 92 -34.73 -23.43 9.20
CA VAL A 92 -34.12 -24.15 8.06
C VAL A 92 -33.34 -23.21 7.16
N VAL A 93 -33.91 -22.05 6.82
CA VAL A 93 -33.24 -21.04 5.99
C VAL A 93 -32.01 -20.49 6.71
N ASN A 94 -32.12 -20.16 7.99
CA ASN A 94 -31.00 -19.64 8.76
C ASN A 94 -29.85 -20.65 8.84
N ASN A 95 -30.16 -21.92 9.10
CA ASN A 95 -29.15 -22.98 9.14
C ASN A 95 -28.48 -23.18 7.78
N ALA A 96 -29.25 -23.23 6.68
CA ALA A 96 -28.68 -23.36 5.34
C ALA A 96 -27.77 -22.18 4.96
N VAL A 97 -28.12 -20.95 5.35
CA VAL A 97 -27.27 -19.77 5.14
C VAL A 97 -26.00 -19.87 5.97
N LEU A 98 -26.10 -20.24 7.25
CA LEU A 98 -24.94 -20.37 8.14
C LEU A 98 -23.98 -21.47 7.67
N GLU A 99 -24.50 -22.61 7.23
CA GLU A 99 -23.70 -23.70 6.65
C GLU A 99 -22.96 -23.24 5.39
N HIS A 100 -23.65 -22.55 4.48
CA HIS A 100 -23.04 -22.04 3.26
C HIS A 100 -21.93 -21.02 3.55
N LEU A 101 -22.20 -20.06 4.44
CA LEU A 101 -21.21 -19.06 4.85
C LEU A 101 -20.03 -19.69 5.60
N GLY A 102 -20.29 -20.70 6.44
CA GLY A 102 -19.26 -21.48 7.13
C GLY A 102 -18.32 -22.17 6.14
N ALA A 103 -18.89 -22.87 5.15
CA ALA A 103 -18.11 -23.54 4.11
C ALA A 103 -17.28 -22.54 3.27
N GLN A 104 -17.87 -21.41 2.87
CA GLN A 104 -17.13 -20.35 2.17
C GLN A 104 -15.99 -19.77 3.01
N HIS A 105 -16.23 -19.56 4.30
CA HIS A 105 -15.22 -19.05 5.22
C HIS A 105 -14.04 -20.02 5.37
N GLU A 106 -14.31 -21.32 5.53
CA GLU A 106 -13.28 -22.36 5.59
C GLU A 106 -12.46 -22.43 4.30
N GLN A 107 -13.10 -22.36 3.13
CA GLN A 107 -12.42 -22.31 1.84
C GLN A 107 -11.51 -21.08 1.72
N LEU A 108 -12.00 -19.90 2.08
CA LEU A 108 -11.20 -18.67 2.09
C LEU A 108 -10.02 -18.77 3.06
N ARG A 109 -10.24 -19.33 4.25
CA ARG A 109 -9.19 -19.56 5.24
C ARG A 109 -8.11 -20.51 4.72
N ALA A 110 -8.50 -21.61 4.08
CA ALA A 110 -7.58 -22.57 3.47
C ALA A 110 -6.78 -21.94 2.32
N MET A 111 -7.43 -21.22 1.41
CA MET A 111 -6.76 -20.53 0.31
C MET A 111 -5.78 -19.47 0.81
N ASN A 112 -6.17 -18.67 1.80
CA ASN A 112 -5.29 -17.67 2.39
C ASN A 112 -4.12 -18.31 3.14
N GLY A 113 -4.36 -19.41 3.86
CA GLY A 113 -3.31 -20.19 4.51
C GLY A 113 -2.27 -20.70 3.51
N LYS A 114 -2.73 -21.25 2.37
CA LYS A 114 -1.85 -21.70 1.28
C LYS A 114 -1.05 -20.54 0.68
N LYS A 115 -1.71 -19.45 0.29
CA LYS A 115 -1.02 -18.25 -0.26
C LYS A 115 0.02 -17.70 0.70
N LEU A 116 -0.25 -17.71 2.00
CA LEU A 116 0.70 -17.25 3.01
C LEU A 116 1.90 -18.20 3.14
N ALA A 117 1.67 -19.51 3.06
CA ALA A 117 2.75 -20.50 3.07
C ALA A 117 3.64 -20.34 1.83
N ASP A 118 3.05 -20.23 0.64
CA ASP A 118 3.77 -20.04 -0.63
C ASP A 118 4.59 -18.72 -0.60
N ALA A 119 3.99 -17.61 -0.14
CA ALA A 119 4.71 -16.35 -0.01
C ALA A 119 5.88 -16.43 0.99
N ARG A 120 5.75 -17.21 2.08
CA ARG A 120 6.85 -17.42 3.03
C ARG A 120 7.98 -18.24 2.42
N THR A 121 7.68 -19.27 1.63
CA THR A 121 8.71 -20.04 0.93
C THR A 121 9.45 -19.20 -0.09
N ASP A 122 8.75 -18.36 -0.84
CA ASP A 122 9.35 -17.45 -1.82
C ASP A 122 10.29 -16.44 -1.16
N ILE A 123 9.85 -15.80 -0.06
CA ILE A 123 10.68 -14.86 0.71
C ILE A 123 11.94 -15.54 1.24
N ASN A 124 11.84 -16.76 1.75
CA ASN A 124 13.01 -17.49 2.25
C ASN A 124 13.99 -17.80 1.12
N THR A 125 13.48 -18.24 -0.03
CA THR A 125 14.29 -18.52 -1.22
C THR A 125 15.02 -17.27 -1.70
N GLN A 126 14.33 -16.13 -1.79
CA GLN A 126 14.92 -14.85 -2.16
C GLN A 126 16.00 -14.40 -1.16
N ARG A 127 15.77 -14.60 0.14
CA ARG A 127 16.78 -14.27 1.18
C ARG A 127 18.04 -15.13 1.05
N GLU A 128 17.89 -16.42 0.73
CA GLU A 128 19.04 -17.30 0.48
C GLU A 128 19.83 -16.86 -0.76
N GLN A 129 19.13 -16.52 -1.84
CA GLN A 129 19.76 -15.97 -3.04
C GLN A 129 20.51 -14.66 -2.77
N MET A 130 19.91 -13.75 -2.00
CA MET A 130 20.56 -12.50 -1.59
C MET A 130 21.83 -12.74 -0.78
N ARG A 131 21.81 -13.70 0.16
CA ARG A 131 23.02 -14.06 0.94
C ARG A 131 24.11 -14.64 0.06
N ALA A 132 23.75 -15.50 -0.89
CA ALA A 132 24.71 -16.07 -1.83
C ALA A 132 25.33 -14.99 -2.73
N LEU A 133 24.52 -14.05 -3.23
CA LEU A 133 25.01 -12.91 -4.00
C LEU A 133 25.94 -12.01 -3.17
N GLN A 134 25.60 -11.75 -1.91
CA GLN A 134 26.46 -10.96 -1.02
C GLN A 134 27.81 -11.64 -0.81
N SER A 135 27.84 -12.95 -0.55
CA SER A 135 29.10 -13.72 -0.42
C SER A 135 29.95 -13.62 -1.69
N CYS A 136 29.33 -13.70 -2.87
CA CYS A 136 30.03 -13.57 -4.15
C CYS A 136 30.60 -12.15 -4.35
N ILE A 137 29.90 -11.11 -3.88
CA ILE A 137 30.43 -9.74 -3.89
C ILE A 137 31.63 -9.63 -2.96
N ASP A 138 31.51 -10.12 -1.72
CA ASP A 138 32.60 -10.05 -0.75
C ASP A 138 33.87 -10.78 -1.25
N GLU A 139 33.70 -11.94 -1.88
CA GLU A 139 34.79 -12.69 -2.53
C GLU A 139 35.43 -11.92 -3.69
N LYS A 140 34.62 -11.23 -4.50
CA LYS A 140 35.11 -10.40 -5.62
C LYS A 140 35.86 -9.17 -5.12
N ASP A 141 35.36 -8.52 -4.08
CA ASP A 141 36.01 -7.35 -3.48
C ASP A 141 37.38 -7.74 -2.88
N ALA A 142 37.47 -8.90 -2.23
CA ALA A 142 38.75 -9.43 -1.76
C ALA A 142 39.71 -9.70 -2.93
N CYS A 143 39.22 -10.32 -4.01
CA CYS A 143 40.01 -10.58 -5.22
C CYS A 143 40.52 -9.27 -5.87
N ILE A 144 39.69 -8.23 -5.91
CA ILE A 144 40.07 -6.91 -6.41
C ILE A 144 41.17 -6.30 -5.55
N ALA A 145 41.03 -6.33 -4.22
CA ALA A 145 42.04 -5.80 -3.31
C ALA A 145 43.40 -6.51 -3.49
N ASP A 146 43.40 -7.84 -3.63
CA ASP A 146 44.62 -8.61 -3.90
C ASP A 146 45.27 -8.21 -5.23
N LEU A 147 44.47 -7.99 -6.28
CA LEU A 147 44.95 -7.54 -7.59
C LEU A 147 45.53 -6.13 -7.54
N GLU A 148 44.93 -5.22 -6.78
CA GLU A 148 45.43 -3.85 -6.59
C GLU A 148 46.81 -3.85 -5.92
N ILE A 149 47.00 -4.68 -4.89
CA ILE A 149 48.30 -4.87 -4.23
C ILE A 149 49.34 -5.40 -5.22
N GLU A 150 48.97 -6.38 -6.04
CA GLU A 150 49.88 -6.97 -7.03
C GLU A 150 50.25 -5.98 -8.13
N ILE A 151 49.32 -5.13 -8.57
CA ILE A 151 49.59 -4.04 -9.52
C ILE A 151 50.60 -3.06 -8.93
N GLU A 152 50.42 -2.62 -7.69
CA GLU A 152 51.35 -1.71 -7.02
C GLU A 152 52.76 -2.33 -6.91
N ARG A 153 52.82 -3.62 -6.54
CA ARG A 153 54.08 -4.37 -6.47
C ARG A 153 54.80 -4.42 -7.82
N LEU A 154 54.06 -4.70 -8.90
CA LEU A 154 54.62 -4.76 -10.25
C LEU A 154 55.07 -3.39 -10.76
N GLN A 155 54.35 -2.31 -10.42
CA GLN A 155 54.77 -0.94 -10.74
C GLN A 155 56.09 -0.57 -10.06
N ILE A 156 56.26 -0.92 -8.78
CA ILE A 156 57.53 -0.69 -8.06
C ILE A 156 58.68 -1.46 -8.73
N GLN A 157 58.45 -2.70 -9.16
CA GLN A 157 59.45 -3.49 -9.88
C GLN A 157 59.80 -2.89 -11.23
N LEU A 158 58.80 -2.41 -11.98
CA LEU A 158 59.00 -1.73 -13.25
C LEU A 158 59.89 -0.51 -13.06
N ASP A 159 59.55 0.39 -12.12
CA ASP A 159 60.33 1.60 -11.83
C ASP A 159 61.79 1.29 -11.45
N ALA A 160 62.01 0.22 -10.67
CA ALA A 160 63.35 -0.22 -10.30
C ALA A 160 64.15 -0.69 -11.53
N THR A 161 63.55 -1.51 -12.38
CA THR A 161 64.21 -2.01 -13.59
C THR A 161 64.46 -0.89 -14.62
N GLU A 162 63.57 0.09 -14.76
CA GLU A 162 63.78 1.25 -15.63
C GLU A 162 64.96 2.13 -15.17
N LYS A 163 65.12 2.32 -13.85
CA LYS A 163 66.28 3.01 -13.28
C LYS A 163 67.58 2.24 -13.54
N GLU A 164 67.57 0.93 -13.37
CA GLU A 164 68.74 0.08 -13.63
C GLU A 164 69.13 0.10 -15.11
N ALA A 165 68.16 -0.03 -16.01
CA ALA A 165 68.37 0.07 -17.46
C ALA A 165 68.94 1.44 -17.86
N SER A 166 68.43 2.52 -17.27
CA SER A 166 68.94 3.88 -17.50
C SER A 166 70.39 4.04 -17.02
N SER A 167 70.73 3.48 -15.86
CA SER A 167 72.10 3.46 -15.33
C SER A 167 73.06 2.69 -16.24
N LEU A 168 72.67 1.49 -16.68
CA LEU A 168 73.46 0.67 -17.60
C LEU A 168 73.66 1.37 -18.94
N LYS A 169 72.63 2.00 -19.49
CA LYS A 169 72.73 2.80 -20.72
C LYS A 169 73.73 3.96 -20.57
N GLY A 170 73.75 4.62 -19.40
CA GLY A 170 74.75 5.64 -19.06
C GLY A 170 76.18 5.09 -19.03
N LYS A 171 76.39 3.93 -18.40
CA LYS A 171 77.72 3.26 -18.37
C LYS A 171 78.20 2.87 -19.76
N VAL A 172 77.31 2.31 -20.60
CA VAL A 172 77.64 1.98 -22.00
C VAL A 172 78.06 3.22 -22.79
N ALA A 173 77.35 4.34 -22.62
CA ALA A 173 77.72 5.59 -23.27
C ALA A 173 79.10 6.09 -22.84
N GLN A 174 79.44 5.99 -21.54
CA GLN A 174 80.77 6.34 -21.02
C GLN A 174 81.87 5.44 -21.60
N MET A 175 81.69 4.12 -21.59
CA MET A 175 82.67 3.18 -22.17
C MET A 175 82.90 3.44 -23.67
N ASN A 176 81.85 3.77 -24.42
CA ASN A 176 81.98 4.13 -25.83
C ASN A 176 82.81 5.41 -26.02
N GLN A 177 82.60 6.44 -25.19
CA GLN A 177 83.42 7.65 -25.22
C GLN A 177 84.89 7.38 -24.90
N GLU A 178 85.17 6.53 -23.90
CA GLU A 178 86.53 6.12 -23.56
C GLU A 178 87.20 5.37 -24.72
N SER A 179 86.48 4.43 -25.34
CA SER A 179 86.95 3.70 -26.53
C SER A 179 87.27 4.65 -27.70
N ASP A 180 86.40 5.63 -27.97
CA ASP A 180 86.63 6.64 -29.02
C ASP A 180 87.86 7.51 -28.73
N LEU A 181 88.07 7.88 -27.46
CA LEU A 181 89.26 8.62 -27.03
C LEU A 181 90.52 7.77 -27.21
N GLN A 182 90.50 6.50 -26.83
CA GLN A 182 91.62 5.58 -27.03
C GLN A 182 91.95 5.44 -28.52
N ALA A 183 90.95 5.28 -29.39
CA ALA A 183 91.13 5.22 -30.83
C ALA A 183 91.77 6.52 -31.38
N LYS A 184 91.33 7.69 -30.92
CA LYS A 184 91.93 8.98 -31.29
C LYS A 184 93.39 9.08 -30.85
N VAL A 185 93.71 8.69 -29.62
CA VAL A 185 95.08 8.69 -29.09
C VAL A 185 95.97 7.75 -29.89
N PHE A 186 95.49 6.54 -30.19
CA PHE A 186 96.21 5.58 -31.02
C PHE A 186 96.52 6.15 -32.41
N ASN A 187 95.53 6.75 -33.07
CA ASN A 187 95.72 7.38 -34.38
C ASN A 187 96.74 8.54 -34.32
N MET A 188 96.68 9.40 -33.29
CA MET A 188 97.66 10.48 -33.11
C MET A 188 99.09 9.94 -32.92
N LEU A 189 99.26 8.86 -32.16
CA LEU A 189 100.56 8.20 -31.98
C LEU A 189 101.09 7.62 -33.29
N GLN A 190 100.21 6.99 -34.07
CA GLN A 190 100.56 6.44 -35.38
C GLN A 190 101.02 7.55 -36.35
N ASP A 191 100.29 8.68 -36.39
CA ASP A 191 100.65 9.85 -37.18
C ASP A 191 101.99 10.47 -36.74
N ALA A 192 102.23 10.59 -35.44
CA ALA A 192 103.48 11.12 -34.90
C ALA A 192 104.67 10.23 -35.28
N LEU A 193 104.52 8.90 -35.17
CA LEU A 193 105.53 7.94 -35.59
C LEU A 193 105.80 8.04 -37.10
N ALA A 194 104.76 8.12 -37.93
CA ALA A 194 104.91 8.30 -39.37
C ALA A 194 105.69 9.59 -39.73
N ARG A 195 105.42 10.70 -39.03
CA ARG A 195 106.15 11.97 -39.22
C ARG A 195 107.63 11.86 -38.81
N THR A 196 107.95 11.21 -37.70
CA THR A 196 109.35 10.99 -37.28
C THR A 196 110.12 10.03 -38.19
N GLY A 197 109.43 9.10 -38.86
CA GLY A 197 110.01 8.24 -39.89
C GLY A 197 110.40 8.99 -41.17
N GLN A 198 109.64 10.02 -41.55
CA GLN A 198 109.93 10.84 -42.73
C GLN A 198 111.11 11.82 -42.52
N VAL A 199 111.36 12.27 -41.30
CA VAL A 199 112.49 13.19 -40.98
C VAL A 199 113.85 12.49 -41.02
N LYS A 200 113.91 11.15 -41.00
CA LYS A 200 115.16 10.37 -41.11
C LYS A 200 115.57 10.02 -42.56
N GLN A 201 114.79 10.41 -43.57
CA GLN A 201 115.08 10.13 -45.00
C GLN A 201 115.36 11.39 -45.83
N SER A 202 115.52 12.56 -45.21
CA SER A 202 116.06 13.78 -45.84
C SER A 202 117.46 14.06 -45.31
#